data_AF-A0A0P7XA99-F1
#
_entry.id   AF-A0A0P7XA99-F1
#
_cell.length_a   1.000
_cell.length_b   1.000
_cell.length_c   1.000
_cell.angle_alpha   90.00
_cell.angle_beta   90.00
_cell.angle_gamma   90.00
#
_symmetry.space_group_name_H-M   'P 1'
#
loop_
_entity.id
_entity.type
_entity.pdbx_description
1 polymer ?
#
loop_
_entity_poly.entity_id
_entity_poly.type
_entity_poly.pdbx_seq_one_letter_code
_entity_poly.pdbx_strand_id
1 'polypeptide(L)' 'MIPDDLSNFENDITELVEKLKKTFNSQKARWFHHEQTDTLYVEISGLEAMSDDIIADKAGPVLDELDLDFEEIVLLPYS' A
#
# COMPACT_ATOMS: atom_id res chain seq x y z
N MET A 1 19.81 1.81 -20.18
CA MET A 1 19.70 1.02 -18.95
C MET A 1 18.61 1.69 -18.16
N ILE A 2 17.41 1.09 -18.10
CA ILE A 2 16.45 1.50 -17.08
C ILE A 2 17.12 1.07 -15.77
N PRO A 3 17.32 1.97 -14.79
CA PRO A 3 17.98 1.58 -13.56
C PRO A 3 17.15 0.47 -12.92
N ASP A 4 17.78 -0.67 -12.63
CA ASP A 4 17.13 -1.84 -12.02
C ASP A 4 16.34 -1.49 -10.74
N ASP A 5 16.72 -0.40 -10.07
CA ASP A 5 16.03 0.17 -8.90
C ASP A 5 14.59 0.61 -9.18
N LEU A 6 14.31 1.17 -10.37
CA LEU A 6 12.97 1.67 -10.72
C LEU A 6 11.99 0.52 -10.96
N SER A 7 12.48 -0.59 -11.51
CA SER A 7 11.69 -1.82 -11.63
C SER A 7 11.45 -2.51 -10.29
N ASN A 8 12.42 -2.46 -9.37
CA ASN A 8 12.24 -3.05 -8.04
C ASN A 8 11.20 -2.28 -7.23
N PHE A 9 11.29 -0.95 -7.25
CA PHE A 9 10.30 -0.07 -6.62
C PHE A 9 8.86 -0.35 -7.05
N GLU A 10 8.59 -0.38 -8.36
CA GLU A 10 7.23 -0.64 -8.87
C GLU A 10 6.77 -2.07 -8.55
N ASN A 11 7.68 -3.05 -8.52
CA ASN A 11 7.38 -4.43 -8.14
C ASN A 11 7.00 -4.53 -6.66
N ASP A 12 7.75 -3.87 -5.78
CA ASP A 12 7.53 -3.89 -4.34
C ASP A 12 6.19 -3.25 -3.97
N ILE A 13 5.86 -2.11 -4.59
CA ILE A 13 4.53 -1.48 -4.45
C ILE A 13 3.43 -2.39 -5.02
N THR A 14 3.67 -3.02 -6.16
CA THR A 14 2.69 -3.94 -6.76
C THR A 14 2.41 -5.11 -5.83
N GLU A 15 3.44 -5.69 -5.20
CA GLU A 15 3.30 -6.76 -4.24
C GLU A 15 2.52 -6.30 -2.99
N LEU A 16 2.85 -5.12 -2.44
CA LEU A 16 2.11 -4.50 -1.35
C LEU A 16 0.62 -4.38 -1.68
N VAL A 17 0.30 -3.75 -2.81
CA VAL A 17 -1.08 -3.49 -3.22
C VAL A 17 -1.85 -4.80 -3.39
N GLU A 18 -1.23 -5.83 -3.97
CA GLU A 18 -1.87 -7.14 -4.12
C GLU A 18 -2.08 -7.87 -2.78
N LYS A 19 -1.11 -7.83 -1.86
CA LYS A 19 -1.27 -8.39 -0.51
C LYS A 19 -2.35 -7.65 0.28
N LEU A 20 -2.38 -6.31 0.23
CA LEU A 20 -3.42 -5.52 0.89
C LEU A 20 -4.79 -5.80 0.28
N LYS A 21 -4.92 -5.87 -1.05
CA LYS A 21 -6.19 -6.25 -1.72
C LYS A 21 -6.71 -7.59 -1.23
N LYS A 22 -5.84 -8.60 -1.13
CA LYS A 22 -6.22 -9.93 -0.59
C LYS A 22 -6.65 -9.84 0.87
N THR A 23 -5.91 -9.09 1.68
CA THR A 23 -6.17 -8.91 3.11
C THR A 23 -7.51 -8.23 3.38
N PHE A 24 -7.86 -7.21 2.59
CA PHE A 24 -9.13 -6.51 2.69
C PHE A 24 -10.25 -7.11 1.83
N ASN A 25 -9.98 -8.22 1.12
CA ASN A 25 -10.90 -8.84 0.15
C ASN A 25 -11.45 -7.82 -0.87
N SER A 26 -10.58 -6.92 -1.31
CA SER A 26 -10.90 -5.78 -2.16
C SER A 26 -10.71 -6.11 -3.64
N GLN A 27 -11.59 -5.57 -4.48
CA GLN A 27 -11.52 -5.72 -5.94
C GLN A 27 -10.74 -4.59 -6.61
N LYS A 28 -10.65 -3.42 -5.97
CA LYS A 28 -10.02 -2.22 -6.54
C LYS A 28 -8.99 -1.66 -5.57
N ALA A 29 -7.85 -1.31 -6.11
CA ALA A 29 -6.88 -0.48 -5.44
C ALA A 29 -6.15 0.41 -6.45
N ARG A 30 -5.64 1.54 -5.98
CA ARG A 30 -4.66 2.37 -6.70
C ARG A 30 -3.62 2.88 -5.72
N TRP A 31 -2.47 3.27 -6.22
CA TRP A 31 -1.43 3.86 -5.39
C TRP A 31 -0.91 5.15 -6.03
N PHE A 32 -0.34 6.02 -5.19
CA PHE A 32 0.34 7.23 -5.59
C PHE A 32 1.47 7.50 -4.62
N HIS A 33 2.67 7.75 -5.14
CA HIS A 33 3.85 8.10 -4.34
C HIS A 33 4.08 9.61 -4.39
N HIS A 34 4.21 10.22 -3.23
CA HIS A 34 4.54 11.62 -3.08
C HIS A 34 6.05 11.77 -2.81
N GLU A 35 6.83 11.93 -3.88
CA GLU A 35 8.31 11.92 -3.85
C GLU A 35 8.93 12.93 -2.86
N GLN A 36 8.30 14.08 -2.60
CA GLN A 36 8.88 15.11 -1.72
C GLN A 36 8.88 14.72 -0.24
N THR A 37 7.92 13.88 0.17
CA THR A 37 7.77 13.42 1.56
C THR A 37 8.04 11.92 1.68
N ASP A 38 8.38 11.29 0.56
CA ASP A 38 8.53 9.85 0.43
C ASP A 38 7.35 9.05 1.00
N THR A 39 6.13 9.55 0.75
CA THR A 39 4.89 8.99 1.28
C THR A 39 4.18 8.18 0.21
N LEU A 40 3.87 6.91 0.51
CA LEU A 40 3.05 6.06 -0.35
C LEU A 40 1.59 6.09 0.10
N TYR A 41 0.72 6.60 -0.77
CA TYR A 41 -0.72 6.52 -0.60
C TYR A 41 -1.26 5.29 -1.32
N VAL A 42 -1.95 4.41 -0.61
CA VAL A 42 -2.62 3.24 -1.19
C VAL A 42 -4.11 3.34 -0.93
N GLU A 43 -4.86 3.52 -2.01
CA GLU A 43 -6.31 3.54 -1.97
C GLU A 43 -6.89 2.15 -2.20
N ILE A 44 -7.78 1.69 -1.32
CA ILE A 44 -8.37 0.34 -1.39
C ILE A 44 -9.88 0.41 -1.17
N SER A 45 -10.66 -0.26 -2.02
CA SER A 45 -12.12 -0.28 -1.86
C SER A 45 -12.53 -1.10 -0.63
N GLY A 46 -13.53 -0.62 0.11
CA GLY A 46 -14.08 -1.31 1.28
C GLY A 46 -13.43 -0.93 2.61
N LEU A 47 -12.42 -0.05 2.61
CA LEU A 47 -11.85 0.50 3.85
C LEU A 47 -12.83 1.40 4.58
N GLU A 48 -13.70 2.11 3.86
CA GLU A 48 -14.74 2.98 4.41
C GLU A 48 -15.76 2.25 5.30
N ALA A 49 -15.83 0.92 5.20
CA ALA A 49 -16.71 0.07 6.01
C ALA A 49 -16.02 -0.47 7.28
N MET A 50 -14.76 -0.14 7.51
CA MET A 50 -13.95 -0.60 8.63
C MET A 50 -13.51 0.59 9.50
N SER A 51 -13.25 0.34 10.78
CA SER A 51 -12.60 1.33 11.65
C SER A 51 -11.09 1.31 11.47
N ASP A 52 -10.45 2.44 11.75
CA ASP A 52 -9.00 2.61 11.66
C ASP A 52 -8.23 1.53 12.44
N ASP A 53 -8.70 1.16 13.65
CA ASP A 53 -8.09 0.08 14.45
C ASP A 53 -8.09 -1.26 13.71
N ILE A 54 -9.19 -1.62 13.03
CA ILE A 54 -9.30 -2.88 12.27
C ILE A 54 -8.42 -2.82 11.02
N ILE A 55 -8.32 -1.65 10.39
CA ILE A 55 -7.45 -1.44 9.24
C ILE A 55 -5.99 -1.61 9.66
N ALA A 56 -5.58 -1.00 10.77
CA ALA A 56 -4.23 -1.10 11.30
C ALA A 56 -3.88 -2.54 11.71
N ASP A 57 -4.76 -3.24 12.43
CA ASP A 57 -4.56 -4.63 12.85
C ASP A 57 -4.35 -5.58 11.65
N LYS A 58 -5.02 -5.32 10.53
CA LYS A 58 -4.92 -6.13 9.31
C LYS A 58 -3.75 -5.74 8.43
N ALA A 59 -3.48 -4.45 8.29
CA ALA A 59 -2.44 -3.93 7.43
C ALA A 59 -1.05 -4.11 8.03
N GLY A 60 -0.92 -3.96 9.36
CA GLY A 60 0.36 -4.02 10.07
C GLY A 60 1.23 -5.23 9.67
N PRO A 61 0.71 -6.48 9.76
CA PRO A 61 1.47 -7.65 9.35
C PRO A 61 1.94 -7.65 7.89
N VAL A 62 1.18 -7.03 6.98
CA VAL A 62 1.54 -6.92 5.55
C VAL A 62 2.65 -5.89 5.35
N LEU A 63 2.57 -4.77 6.06
CA LEU A 63 3.57 -3.69 6.01
C LEU A 63 4.89 -4.16 6.61
N ASP A 64 4.83 -4.84 7.75
CA ASP A 64 6.01 -5.39 8.44
C ASP A 64 6.70 -6.51 7.63
N GLU A 65 5.95 -7.29 6.84
CA GLU A 65 6.51 -8.39 6.02
C GLU A 65 7.33 -7.87 4.84
N LEU A 66 6.88 -6.78 4.22
CA LEU A 66 7.49 -6.26 2.99
C LEU A 66 8.66 -5.32 3.23
N ASP A 67 8.81 -4.79 4.44
CA ASP A 67 9.94 -3.94 4.86
C ASP A 67 10.26 -2.85 3.83
N LEU A 68 9.23 -2.08 3.44
CA LEU A 68 9.37 -1.06 2.41
C LEU A 68 9.99 0.21 2.98
N ASP A 69 10.96 0.77 2.26
CA ASP A 69 11.77 1.91 2.69
C ASP A 69 11.05 3.28 2.59
N PHE A 70 9.73 3.35 2.69
CA PHE A 70 8.98 4.61 2.68
C PHE A 70 8.97 5.26 4.06
N GLU A 71 9.05 6.60 4.11
CA GLU A 71 8.89 7.37 5.35
C GLU A 71 7.50 7.17 5.96
N GLU A 72 6.45 7.08 5.12
CA GLU A 72 5.09 6.84 5.56
C GLU A 72 4.27 6.10 4.51
N ILE A 73 3.43 5.15 4.95
CA ILE A 73 2.44 4.47 4.10
C ILE A 73 1.04 4.77 4.64
N VAL A 74 0.22 5.40 3.82
CA VAL A 74 -1.14 5.83 4.18
C VAL A 74 -2.16 5.02 3.41
N LEU A 75 -3.07 4.35 4.13
CA LEU A 75 -4.20 3.65 3.54
C LEU A 75 -5.43 4.55 3.48
N LEU A 76 -6.06 4.62 2.31
CA LEU A 76 -7.22 5.49 2.05
C LEU A 76 -8.37 4.70 1.40
N PRO A 77 -9.64 5.06 1.62
CA PRO A 77 -10.74 4.48 0.87
C PRO A 77 -10.65 4.79 -0.62
N TYR A 78 -10.88 3.78 -1.46
CA TYR A 78 -10.92 3.96 -2.92
C TYR A 78 -12.14 4.80 -3.31
N SER A 79 -11.88 5.98 -3.88
CA SER A 79 -12.92 6.93 -4.32
C SER A 79 -13.35 6.71 -5.77
#